data_AF-A0A7Y3C1J0-F1
#
_entry.id   AF-A0A7Y3C1J0-F1
#
_cell.length_a   1.000
_cell.length_b   1.000
_cell.length_c   1.000
_cell.angle_alpha   90.00
_cell.angle_beta   90.00
_cell.angle_gamma   90.00
#
_symmetry.space_group_name_H-M   'P 1'
#
loop_
_entity.id
_entity.type
_entity.pdbx_description
1 polymer ?
#
loop_
_entity_poly.entity_id
_entity_poly.type
_entity_poly.pdbx_seq_one_letter_code
_entity_poly.pdbx_strand_id
1 'polypeptide(L)'
;MKSRNPRVGLYGMWALATLGVVNSLLLVPQWIASGGLRPPWIALEALIVVGAFLALPPRRWLQLAAWIVSALFVAIGILLLGDATARTSLARPLNLYLDLQLLDAVSNLLSGSLGPAMGLLVLVAGVVVAGGSFVILAVLLETLAGVDEVRASRPADRDGPRRRHRGTFWIGAALAVVGLAVIPLRWLHPQGVIFGLTSVQLVREQARQAVRMVGERARFAA
;
A
#
# COMPACT_ATOMS: atom_id res chain seq x y z
N MET A 1 -2.42 -38.52 17.47
CA MET A 1 -3.30 -37.54 16.81
C MET A 1 -2.71 -36.14 16.95
N LYS A 2 -2.23 -35.55 15.84
CA LYS A 2 -1.59 -34.22 15.82
C LYS A 2 -2.70 -33.18 15.91
N SER A 3 -2.94 -32.60 17.08
CA SER A 3 -3.92 -31.53 17.25
C SER A 3 -3.52 -30.36 16.34
N ARG A 4 -4.27 -30.15 15.25
CA ARG A 4 -4.13 -28.97 14.40
C ARG A 4 -4.50 -27.78 15.28
N ASN A 5 -3.49 -27.01 15.68
CA ASN A 5 -3.66 -25.84 16.51
C ASN A 5 -4.52 -24.82 15.73
N PRO A 6 -5.78 -24.56 16.14
CA PRO A 6 -6.76 -23.81 15.34
C PRO A 6 -6.31 -22.37 15.03
N ARG A 7 -5.35 -21.85 15.80
CA ARG A 7 -4.80 -20.50 15.61
C ARG A 7 -3.96 -20.35 14.33
N VAL A 8 -3.35 -21.43 13.82
CA VAL A 8 -2.49 -21.34 12.61
C VAL A 8 -3.32 -20.98 11.36
N GLY A 9 -4.54 -21.50 11.24
CA GLY A 9 -5.45 -21.17 10.13
C GLY A 9 -5.88 -19.70 10.13
N LEU A 10 -6.07 -19.13 11.33
CA LEU A 10 -6.49 -17.74 11.49
C LEU A 10 -5.40 -16.76 11.00
N TYR A 11 -4.12 -17.00 11.30
CA TYR A 11 -3.03 -16.13 10.82
C TYR A 11 -2.79 -16.26 9.32
N GLY A 12 -2.98 -17.45 8.75
CA GLY A 12 -2.98 -17.62 7.30
C GLY A 12 -4.04 -16.75 6.64
N MET A 13 -5.26 -16.72 7.21
CA MET A 13 -6.34 -15.86 6.74
C MET A 13 -6.00 -14.37 6.86
N TRP A 14 -5.42 -13.92 7.99
CA TRP A 14 -4.97 -12.53 8.15
C TRP A 14 -3.86 -12.15 7.16
N ALA A 15 -2.92 -13.07 6.91
CA ALA A 15 -1.84 -12.84 5.94
C ALA A 15 -2.40 -12.71 4.52
N LEU A 16 -3.34 -13.57 4.14
CA LEU A 16 -4.03 -13.50 2.85
C LEU A 16 -4.89 -12.23 2.73
N ALA A 17 -5.59 -11.83 3.79
CA ALA A 17 -6.37 -10.60 3.82
C ALA A 17 -5.45 -9.38 3.63
N THR A 18 -4.33 -9.34 4.34
CA THR A 18 -3.35 -8.24 4.23
C THR A 18 -2.73 -8.20 2.84
N LEU A 19 -2.33 -9.35 2.30
CA LEU A 19 -1.85 -9.45 0.92
C LEU A 19 -2.90 -8.91 -0.06
N GLY A 20 -4.16 -9.35 0.08
CA GLY A 20 -5.26 -8.90 -0.76
C GLY A 20 -5.48 -7.38 -0.70
N VAL A 21 -5.48 -6.80 0.50
CA VAL A 21 -5.67 -5.36 0.70
C VAL A 21 -4.51 -4.57 0.11
N VAL A 22 -3.26 -4.91 0.44
CA VAL A 22 -2.08 -4.18 -0.06
C VAL A 22 -1.95 -4.33 -1.58
N ASN A 23 -2.19 -5.54 -2.10
CA ASN A 23 -2.16 -5.80 -3.54
C ASN A 23 -3.21 -4.99 -4.28
N SER A 24 -4.44 -4.97 -3.78
CA SER A 24 -5.54 -4.21 -4.40
C SER A 24 -5.26 -2.70 -4.35
N LEU A 25 -4.78 -2.19 -3.22
CA LEU A 25 -4.47 -0.77 -3.03
C LEU A 25 -3.44 -0.26 -4.04
N LEU A 26 -2.49 -1.11 -4.44
CA LEU A 26 -1.47 -0.78 -5.43
C LEU A 26 -1.91 -1.04 -6.88
N LEU A 27 -2.58 -2.16 -7.15
CA LEU A 27 -2.86 -2.59 -8.53
C LEU A 27 -4.17 -2.05 -9.09
N VAL A 28 -5.20 -1.82 -8.26
CA VAL A 28 -6.49 -1.30 -8.75
C VAL A 28 -6.32 0.03 -9.49
N PRO A 29 -5.58 1.03 -8.95
CA PRO A 29 -5.31 2.26 -9.69
C PRO A 29 -4.63 2.03 -11.05
N GLN A 30 -3.71 1.06 -11.11
CA GLN A 30 -2.96 0.73 -12.32
C GLN A 30 -3.85 0.05 -13.36
N TRP A 31 -4.77 -0.83 -12.95
CA TRP A 31 -5.75 -1.45 -13.86
C TRP A 31 -6.74 -0.43 -14.41
N ILE A 32 -7.15 0.54 -13.58
CA ILE A 32 -7.96 1.68 -14.05
C ILE A 32 -7.19 2.47 -15.10
N ALA A 33 -5.94 2.85 -14.81
CA ALA A 33 -5.11 3.63 -15.74
C ALA A 33 -4.83 2.91 -17.07
N SER A 34 -4.74 1.58 -17.05
CA SER A 34 -4.46 0.76 -18.24
C SER A 34 -5.71 0.33 -19.01
N GLY A 35 -6.90 0.73 -18.54
CA GLY A 35 -8.18 0.41 -19.18
C GLY A 35 -8.60 -1.06 -19.08
N GLY A 36 -8.09 -1.79 -18.08
CA GLY A 36 -8.47 -3.19 -17.86
C GLY A 36 -7.51 -3.99 -16.97
N LEU A 37 -7.88 -5.24 -16.71
CA LEU A 37 -7.09 -6.18 -15.92
C LEU A 37 -5.90 -6.70 -16.74
N ARG A 38 -4.80 -5.96 -16.69
CA ARG A 38 -3.53 -6.29 -17.34
C ARG A 38 -2.44 -6.56 -16.30
N PRO A 39 -1.42 -7.37 -16.63
CA PRO A 39 -0.25 -7.51 -15.77
C PRO A 39 0.33 -6.14 -15.39
N PRO A 40 0.81 -5.97 -14.16
CA PRO A 40 1.03 -6.99 -13.13
C PRO A 40 -0.22 -7.37 -12.33
N TRP A 41 -0.28 -8.63 -11.89
CA TRP A 41 -1.35 -9.20 -11.04
C TRP A 41 -0.97 -9.26 -9.56
N ILE A 42 0.34 -9.22 -9.26
CA ILE A 42 0.86 -9.26 -7.89
C ILE A 42 1.83 -8.10 -7.69
N ALA A 43 1.58 -7.26 -6.69
CA ALA A 43 2.51 -6.24 -6.23
C ALA A 43 3.60 -6.92 -5.38
N LEU A 44 4.86 -6.77 -5.79
CA LEU A 44 6.02 -7.29 -5.05
C LEU A 44 6.11 -6.65 -3.67
N GLU A 45 5.72 -5.39 -3.55
CA GLU A 45 5.69 -4.69 -2.27
C GLU A 45 4.71 -5.34 -1.28
N ALA A 46 3.59 -5.91 -1.76
CA ALA A 46 2.66 -6.64 -0.92
C ALA A 46 3.32 -7.90 -0.31
N LEU A 47 4.05 -8.66 -1.14
CA LEU A 47 4.78 -9.86 -0.69
C LEU A 47 5.88 -9.49 0.32
N ILE A 48 6.63 -8.43 0.04
CA ILE A 48 7.74 -7.98 0.90
C ILE A 48 7.20 -7.48 2.24
N VAL A 49 6.17 -6.64 2.26
CA VAL A 49 5.61 -6.10 3.50
C VAL A 49 4.98 -7.20 4.36
N VAL A 50 4.14 -8.05 3.77
CA VAL A 50 3.51 -9.14 4.54
C VAL A 50 4.57 -10.14 5.00
N GLY A 51 5.54 -10.48 4.15
CA GLY A 51 6.66 -11.34 4.51
C GLY A 51 7.50 -10.75 5.66
N ALA A 52 7.81 -9.47 5.61
CA ALA A 52 8.57 -8.77 6.65
C ALA A 52 7.83 -8.80 8.00
N PHE A 53 6.54 -8.42 8.02
CA PHE A 53 5.75 -8.40 9.27
C PHE A 53 5.53 -9.80 9.86
N LEU A 54 5.50 -10.85 9.03
CA LEU A 54 5.47 -12.25 9.50
C LEU A 54 6.83 -12.74 10.02
N ALA A 55 7.93 -12.22 9.48
CA ALA A 55 9.30 -12.60 9.85
C ALA A 55 9.87 -11.80 11.02
N LEU A 56 9.34 -10.61 11.31
CA LEU A 56 9.85 -9.77 12.39
C LEU A 56 9.39 -10.27 13.77
N PRO A 57 10.27 -10.27 14.78
CA PRO A 57 9.89 -10.66 16.13
C PRO A 57 8.91 -9.64 16.72
N PRO A 58 7.86 -10.09 17.43
CA PRO A 58 6.83 -9.21 17.95
C PRO A 58 7.44 -8.23 18.98
N ARG A 59 7.41 -6.94 18.67
CA ARG A 59 7.92 -5.85 19.53
C ARG A 59 6.99 -4.64 19.44
N ARG A 60 6.95 -3.82 20.50
CA ARG A 60 6.08 -2.63 20.56
C ARG A 60 6.35 -1.61 19.44
N TRP A 61 7.59 -1.48 18.97
CA TRP A 61 7.91 -0.57 17.87
C TRP A 61 7.30 -1.01 16.53
N LEU A 62 6.97 -2.30 16.35
CA LEU A 62 6.24 -2.76 15.16
C LEU A 62 4.83 -2.18 15.08
N GLN A 63 4.27 -1.75 16.22
CA GLN A 63 3.04 -0.99 16.22
C GLN A 63 3.22 0.30 15.43
N LEU A 64 4.18 1.13 15.82
CA LEU A 64 4.47 2.38 15.12
C LEU A 64 4.83 2.13 13.65
N ALA A 65 5.60 1.07 13.38
CA ALA A 65 5.93 0.67 12.00
C ALA A 65 4.67 0.30 11.19
N ALA A 66 3.71 -0.45 11.75
CA ALA A 66 2.46 -0.81 11.09
C ALA A 66 1.65 0.43 10.70
N TRP A 67 1.54 1.41 11.60
CA TRP A 67 0.85 2.67 11.33
C TRP A 67 1.56 3.50 10.26
N ILE A 68 2.88 3.65 10.34
CA ILE A 68 3.67 4.39 9.34
C ILE A 68 3.56 3.72 7.96
N VAL A 69 3.74 2.40 7.89
CA VAL A 69 3.64 1.65 6.63
C VAL A 69 2.22 1.75 6.07
N SER A 70 1.19 1.62 6.91
CA SER A 70 -0.20 1.82 6.46
C SER A 70 -0.42 3.21 5.86
N ALA A 71 0.05 4.25 6.55
CA ALA A 71 -0.08 5.64 6.07
C ALA A 71 0.59 5.82 4.71
N LEU A 72 1.80 5.27 4.57
CA LEU A 72 2.57 5.33 3.34
C LEU A 72 1.85 4.62 2.18
N PHE A 73 1.35 3.41 2.40
CA PHE A 73 0.66 2.64 1.35
C PHE A 73 -0.66 3.28 0.94
N VAL A 74 -1.43 3.83 1.89
CA VAL A 74 -2.66 4.57 1.57
C VAL A 74 -2.35 5.85 0.81
N ALA A 75 -1.34 6.62 1.24
CA ALA A 75 -0.90 7.80 0.51
C ALA A 75 -0.48 7.45 -0.92
N ILE A 76 0.33 6.39 -1.11
CA ILE A 76 0.71 5.90 -2.44
C ILE A 76 -0.50 5.48 -3.26
N GLY A 77 -1.46 4.74 -2.66
CA GLY A 77 -2.70 4.34 -3.34
C GLY A 77 -3.53 5.54 -3.82
N ILE A 78 -3.66 6.58 -2.99
CA ILE A 78 -4.33 7.83 -3.36
C ILE A 78 -3.59 8.52 -4.50
N LEU A 79 -2.27 8.60 -4.43
CA LEU A 79 -1.45 9.21 -5.49
C LEU A 79 -1.55 8.45 -6.82
N LEU A 80 -1.53 7.11 -6.76
CA LEU A 80 -1.71 6.27 -7.95
C LEU A 80 -3.10 6.45 -8.56
N LEU A 81 -4.14 6.53 -7.74
CA LEU A 81 -5.51 6.74 -8.20
C LEU A 81 -5.67 8.15 -8.79
N GLY A 82 -5.08 9.15 -8.15
CA GLY A 82 -5.01 10.52 -8.65
C GLY A 82 -4.28 10.60 -10.00
N ASP A 83 -3.14 9.91 -10.15
CA ASP A 83 -2.39 9.85 -11.40
C ASP A 83 -3.16 9.12 -12.51
N ALA A 84 -3.81 8.00 -12.19
CA ALA A 84 -4.70 7.32 -13.12
C ALA A 84 -5.80 8.26 -13.62
N THR A 85 -6.46 8.98 -12.70
CA THR A 85 -7.54 9.92 -13.01
C THR A 85 -7.05 11.12 -13.81
N ALA A 86 -5.89 11.67 -13.46
CA ALA A 86 -5.29 12.80 -14.18
C ALA A 86 -4.93 12.40 -15.62
N ARG A 87 -4.39 11.19 -15.83
CA ARG A 87 -4.09 10.71 -17.18
C ARG A 87 -5.35 10.46 -18.01
N THR A 88 -6.40 9.92 -17.41
CA THR A 88 -7.67 9.68 -18.14
C THR A 88 -8.43 10.97 -18.43
N SER A 89 -8.38 11.96 -17.53
CA SER A 89 -9.21 13.17 -17.63
C SER A 89 -8.48 14.37 -18.23
N LEU A 90 -7.17 14.50 -17.98
CA LEU A 90 -6.34 15.65 -18.37
C LEU A 90 -5.24 15.31 -19.36
N ALA A 91 -5.11 14.03 -19.75
CA ALA A 91 -4.05 13.53 -20.64
C ALA A 91 -2.62 13.87 -20.17
N ARG A 92 -2.42 14.14 -18.87
CA ARG A 92 -1.13 14.48 -18.25
C ARG A 92 -0.93 13.73 -16.92
N PRO A 93 0.31 13.46 -16.49
CA PRO A 93 0.57 12.88 -15.18
C PRO A 93 0.18 13.84 -14.04
N LEU A 94 -0.11 13.29 -12.87
CA LEU A 94 -0.42 14.05 -11.66
C LEU A 94 0.76 14.95 -11.30
N ASN A 95 0.50 16.24 -11.17
CA ASN A 95 1.46 17.22 -10.66
C ASN A 95 0.96 17.73 -9.31
N LEU A 96 1.48 17.17 -8.23
CA LEU A 96 1.06 17.51 -6.86
C LEU A 96 1.08 19.01 -6.57
N TYR A 97 2.02 19.75 -7.15
CA TYR A 97 2.11 21.19 -6.93
C TYR A 97 0.92 21.95 -7.55
N LEU A 98 0.51 21.56 -8.76
CA LEU A 98 -0.61 22.19 -9.46
C LEU A 98 -1.95 21.63 -8.97
N ASP A 99 -2.05 20.31 -8.88
CA ASP A 99 -3.32 19.62 -8.68
C ASP A 99 -3.86 19.78 -7.24
N LEU A 100 -2.99 20.08 -6.25
CA LEU A 100 -3.46 20.52 -4.93
C LEU A 100 -4.23 21.85 -4.98
N GLN A 101 -3.89 22.75 -5.90
CA GLN A 101 -4.62 24.01 -6.08
C GLN A 101 -5.98 23.79 -6.78
N LEU A 102 -6.15 22.66 -7.47
CA LEU A 102 -7.41 22.30 -8.13
C LEU A 102 -8.46 21.72 -7.18
N LEU A 103 -8.13 21.48 -5.90
CA LEU A 103 -9.09 20.89 -4.94
C LEU A 103 -10.34 21.77 -4.75
N ASP A 104 -10.18 23.09 -4.70
CA ASP A 104 -11.31 24.02 -4.62
C ASP A 104 -12.18 23.98 -5.88
N ALA A 105 -11.55 23.84 -7.05
CA ALA A 105 -12.26 23.68 -8.31
C ALA A 105 -13.07 22.38 -8.34
N VAL A 106 -12.51 21.28 -7.82
CA VAL A 106 -13.24 19.99 -7.69
C VAL A 106 -14.43 20.12 -6.75
N SER A 107 -14.26 20.76 -5.59
CA SER A 107 -15.34 20.99 -4.62
C SER A 107 -16.48 21.83 -5.22
N ASN A 108 -16.13 22.92 -5.90
CA ASN A 108 -17.10 23.78 -6.58
C ASN A 108 -17.79 23.05 -7.74
N LEU A 109 -17.06 22.25 -8.50
CA LEU A 109 -17.61 21.45 -9.59
C LEU A 109 -18.62 20.42 -9.05
N LEU A 110 -18.26 19.67 -8.01
CA LEU A 110 -19.15 18.68 -7.38
C LEU A 110 -20.41 19.34 -6.83
N SER A 111 -20.26 20.48 -6.17
CA SER A 111 -21.38 21.26 -5.63
C SER A 111 -22.28 21.81 -6.74
N GLY A 112 -21.70 22.25 -7.85
CA GLY A 112 -22.44 22.74 -9.01
C GLY A 112 -23.13 21.63 -9.82
N SER A 113 -22.52 20.44 -9.92
CA SER A 113 -23.04 19.33 -10.73
C SER A 113 -24.02 18.43 -10.00
N LEU A 114 -23.78 18.15 -8.72
CA LEU A 114 -24.60 17.22 -7.92
C LEU A 114 -25.45 17.94 -6.87
N GLY A 115 -25.24 19.25 -6.69
CA GLY A 115 -25.75 20.00 -5.55
C GLY A 115 -24.81 19.92 -4.33
N PRO A 116 -24.87 20.90 -3.42
CA PRO A 116 -23.91 21.04 -2.32
C PRO A 116 -23.94 19.84 -1.35
N ALA A 117 -25.12 19.29 -1.07
CA ALA A 117 -25.26 18.15 -0.18
C ALA A 117 -24.61 16.87 -0.74
N MET A 118 -24.89 16.54 -2.01
CA MET A 118 -24.31 15.36 -2.66
C MET A 118 -22.82 15.54 -2.93
N GLY A 119 -22.37 16.74 -3.31
CA GLY A 119 -20.95 17.06 -3.45
C GLY A 119 -20.17 16.86 -2.15
N LEU A 120 -20.71 17.34 -1.02
CA LEU A 120 -20.15 17.10 0.30
C LEU A 120 -20.12 15.61 0.65
N LEU A 121 -21.21 14.87 0.38
CA LEU A 121 -21.27 13.42 0.64
C LEU A 121 -20.18 12.66 -0.12
N VAL A 122 -19.91 13.03 -1.38
CA VAL A 122 -18.83 12.42 -2.17
C VAL A 122 -17.45 12.69 -1.55
N LEU A 123 -17.19 13.93 -1.12
CA LEU A 123 -15.93 14.29 -0.47
C LEU A 123 -15.75 13.55 0.87
N VAL A 124 -16.79 13.53 1.71
CA VAL A 124 -16.78 12.81 2.98
C VAL A 124 -16.60 11.31 2.77
N ALA A 125 -17.29 10.72 1.79
CA ALA A 125 -17.11 9.31 1.44
C ALA A 125 -15.66 9.01 1.02
N GLY A 126 -15.03 9.88 0.23
CA GLY A 126 -13.61 9.75 -0.12
C GLY A 126 -12.69 9.73 1.11
N VAL A 127 -12.89 10.65 2.06
CA VAL A 127 -12.11 10.71 3.31
C VAL A 127 -12.36 9.47 4.17
N VAL A 128 -13.62 9.02 4.30
CA VAL A 128 -13.97 7.83 5.07
C VAL A 128 -13.35 6.57 4.46
N VAL A 129 -13.35 6.43 3.14
CA VAL A 129 -12.72 5.29 2.46
C VAL A 129 -11.20 5.31 2.66
N ALA A 130 -10.55 6.47 2.54
CA ALA A 130 -9.12 6.60 2.78
C ALA A 130 -8.74 6.31 4.24
N GLY A 131 -9.45 6.93 5.19
CA GLY A 131 -9.24 6.72 6.62
C GLY A 131 -9.56 5.28 7.06
N GLY A 132 -10.65 4.71 6.55
CA GLY A 132 -11.03 3.32 6.79
C GLY A 132 -9.97 2.34 6.26
N SER A 133 -9.48 2.56 5.03
CA SER A 133 -8.39 1.75 4.45
C SER A 133 -7.12 1.83 5.29
N PHE A 134 -6.78 3.02 5.79
CA PHE A 134 -5.63 3.24 6.68
C PHE A 134 -5.76 2.48 8.00
N VAL A 135 -6.92 2.58 8.66
CA VAL A 135 -7.15 1.88 9.93
C VAL A 135 -7.17 0.36 9.72
N ILE A 136 -7.88 -0.12 8.70
CA ILE A 136 -7.96 -1.56 8.38
C ILE A 136 -6.55 -2.11 8.13
N LEU A 137 -5.76 -1.45 7.28
CA LEU A 137 -4.41 -1.93 6.96
C LEU A 137 -3.47 -1.86 8.18
N ALA A 138 -3.56 -0.82 9.02
CA ALA A 138 -2.76 -0.72 10.23
C ALA A 138 -3.08 -1.88 11.20
N VAL A 139 -4.36 -2.17 11.42
CA VAL A 139 -4.81 -3.29 12.28
C VAL A 139 -4.38 -4.64 11.69
N LEU A 140 -4.49 -4.83 10.38
CA LEU A 140 -4.04 -6.04 9.69
C LEU A 140 -2.52 -6.25 9.86
N LEU A 141 -1.71 -5.19 9.77
CA LEU A 141 -0.27 -5.28 9.98
C LEU A 141 0.10 -5.51 11.45
N GLU A 142 -0.61 -4.89 12.41
CA GLU A 142 -0.41 -5.12 13.84
C GLU A 142 -0.71 -6.56 14.25
N THR A 143 -1.82 -7.11 13.76
CA THR A 143 -2.24 -8.51 14.02
C THR A 143 -1.23 -9.50 13.44
N LEU A 144 -0.71 -9.23 12.24
CA LEU A 144 0.37 -10.03 11.63
C LEU A 144 1.67 -9.97 12.43
N ALA A 145 2.09 -8.78 12.86
CA ALA A 145 3.27 -8.60 13.71
C ALA A 145 3.10 -9.18 15.12
N GLY A 146 1.89 -9.59 15.51
CA GLY A 146 1.62 -10.13 16.83
C GLY A 146 1.73 -9.11 17.95
N VAL A 147 1.48 -7.83 17.64
CA VAL A 147 1.54 -6.74 18.60
C VAL A 147 0.48 -6.91 19.70
N ASP A 148 -0.71 -7.42 19.35
CA ASP A 148 -1.80 -7.67 20.29
C ASP A 148 -1.39 -8.62 21.42
N GLU A 149 -0.62 -9.65 21.09
CA GLU A 149 -0.12 -10.61 22.07
C GLU A 149 0.90 -9.96 23.00
N VAL A 150 1.79 -9.10 22.49
CA VAL A 150 2.74 -8.34 23.31
C VAL A 150 2.03 -7.35 24.23
N ARG A 151 0.89 -6.80 23.79
CA ARG A 151 0.05 -5.90 24.60
C ARG A 151 -0.70 -6.67 25.69
N ALA A 152 -1.16 -7.88 25.39
CA ALA A 152 -1.89 -8.74 26.32
C ALA A 152 -0.99 -9.58 27.27
N SER A 153 0.28 -9.77 26.93
CA SER A 153 1.21 -10.62 27.69
C SER A 153 1.51 -10.03 29.07
N ARG A 154 1.22 -10.80 30.12
CA ARG A 154 1.70 -10.52 31.49
C ARG A 154 3.21 -10.80 31.56
N PRO A 155 3.97 -10.13 32.47
CA PRO A 155 5.42 -10.29 32.56
C PRO A 155 5.91 -11.72 32.83
N ALA A 156 5.05 -12.60 33.36
CA ALA A 156 5.33 -14.00 33.63
C ALA A 156 5.23 -14.95 32.40
N ASP A 157 4.59 -14.53 31.30
CA ASP A 157 4.42 -15.34 30.09
C ASP A 157 5.10 -14.68 28.88
N ARG A 158 6.43 -14.58 28.94
CA ARG A 158 7.25 -13.98 27.87
C ARG A 158 7.57 -14.95 26.72
N ASP A 159 7.31 -16.24 26.91
CA ASP A 159 7.75 -17.26 25.95
C ASP A 159 6.69 -17.59 24.89
N GLY A 160 5.41 -17.34 25.16
CA GLY A 160 4.31 -17.52 24.20
C GLY A 160 4.52 -16.79 22.85
N PRO A 161 4.75 -15.46 22.84
CA PRO A 161 4.97 -14.70 21.60
C PRO A 161 6.21 -15.16 20.82
N ARG A 162 7.27 -15.58 21.52
CA ARG A 162 8.53 -16.07 20.92
C ARG A 162 8.36 -17.42 20.25
N ARG A 163 7.61 -18.34 20.85
CA ARG A 163 7.34 -19.67 20.29
C ARG A 163 6.50 -19.59 19.01
N ARG A 164 5.55 -18.64 18.97
CA ARG A 164 4.71 -18.36 17.79
C ARG A 164 5.53 -17.77 16.63
N HIS A 165 6.36 -16.77 16.90
CA HIS A 165 7.22 -16.14 15.91
C HIS A 165 8.07 -17.16 15.15
N ARG A 166 8.64 -18.16 15.85
CA ARG A 166 9.39 -19.25 15.23
C ARG A 166 8.61 -20.05 14.18
N GLY A 167 7.29 -20.16 14.31
CA GLY A 167 6.43 -20.90 13.38
C GLY A 167 6.08 -20.10 12.11
N THR A 168 5.88 -18.79 12.23
CA THR A 168 5.56 -17.92 11.08
C THR A 168 6.80 -17.34 10.40
N PHE A 169 7.94 -17.33 11.10
CA PHE A 169 9.21 -16.78 10.61
C PHE A 169 9.60 -17.33 9.24
N TRP A 170 9.59 -18.65 9.07
CA TRP A 170 9.99 -19.28 7.80
C TRP A 170 9.06 -18.93 6.65
N ILE A 171 7.76 -18.81 6.91
CA ILE A 171 6.78 -18.40 5.89
C ILE A 171 7.01 -16.94 5.51
N GLY A 172 7.17 -16.06 6.50
CA GLY A 172 7.47 -14.64 6.26
C GLY A 172 8.79 -14.43 5.52
N ALA A 173 9.83 -15.13 5.94
CA ALA A 173 11.14 -15.09 5.30
C ALA A 173 11.08 -15.61 3.86
N ALA A 174 10.38 -16.73 3.61
CA ALA A 174 10.19 -17.24 2.26
C ALA A 174 9.45 -16.22 1.37
N LEU A 175 8.37 -15.60 1.87
CA LEU A 175 7.63 -14.57 1.13
C LEU A 175 8.50 -13.34 0.82
N ALA A 176 9.26 -12.86 1.81
CA ALA A 176 10.16 -11.72 1.61
C ALA A 176 11.29 -12.05 0.63
N VAL A 177 11.90 -13.22 0.75
CA VAL A 177 12.96 -13.70 -0.16
C VAL A 177 12.42 -13.88 -1.57
N VAL A 178 11.25 -14.49 -1.75
CA VAL A 178 10.61 -14.62 -3.07
C VAL A 178 10.31 -13.24 -3.65
N GLY A 179 9.71 -12.34 -2.85
CA GLY A 179 9.45 -10.97 -3.26
C GLY A 179 10.72 -10.23 -3.70
N LEU A 180 11.84 -10.43 -2.99
CA LEU A 180 13.11 -9.76 -3.29
C LEU A 180 13.86 -10.41 -4.47
N ALA A 181 13.83 -11.74 -4.57
CA ALA A 181 14.47 -12.52 -5.64
C ALA A 181 13.79 -12.36 -7.00
N VAL A 182 12.49 -12.03 -7.01
CA VAL A 182 11.76 -11.75 -8.25
C VAL A 182 12.06 -10.33 -8.79
N ILE A 183 12.63 -9.43 -7.97
CA ILE A 183 13.00 -8.09 -8.41
C ILE A 183 13.95 -8.15 -9.62
N PRO A 184 15.14 -8.80 -9.57
CA PRO A 184 16.03 -8.93 -10.73
C PRO A 184 15.35 -9.51 -11.97
N LEU A 185 14.50 -10.53 -11.80
CA LEU A 185 13.78 -11.20 -12.89
C LEU A 185 12.86 -10.23 -13.64
N ARG A 186 12.28 -9.26 -12.93
CA ARG A 186 11.48 -8.17 -13.52
C ARG A 186 12.31 -7.27 -14.43
N TRP A 187 13.57 -6.99 -14.08
CA TRP A 187 14.44 -6.15 -14.91
C TRP A 187 14.81 -6.83 -16.23
N LEU A 188 14.87 -8.17 -16.24
CA LEU A 188 15.15 -8.97 -17.43
C LEU A 188 13.94 -9.10 -18.36
N HIS A 189 12.71 -9.05 -17.83
CA HIS A 189 11.47 -9.19 -18.61
C HIS A 189 10.46 -8.06 -18.31
N PRO A 190 10.73 -6.81 -18.73
CA PRO A 190 9.93 -5.63 -18.34
C PRO A 190 8.48 -5.64 -18.84
N GLN A 191 8.15 -6.43 -19.87
CA GLN A 191 6.80 -6.47 -20.47
C GLN A 191 6.01 -7.76 -20.17
N GLY A 192 6.63 -8.78 -19.56
CA GLY A 192 6.04 -10.13 -19.44
C GLY A 192 5.81 -10.62 -18.02
N VAL A 193 6.08 -9.80 -17.00
CA VAL A 193 6.12 -10.27 -15.61
C VAL A 193 4.83 -9.94 -14.87
N ILE A 194 4.23 -10.98 -14.27
CA ILE A 194 3.04 -10.95 -13.42
C ILE A 194 3.23 -10.03 -12.19
N PHE A 195 4.47 -9.62 -11.90
CA PHE A 195 4.87 -8.93 -10.69
C PHE A 195 5.24 -7.44 -10.92
N GLY A 196 4.62 -6.55 -10.13
CA GLY A 196 4.80 -5.09 -10.21
C GLY A 196 5.58 -4.52 -9.03
N LEU A 197 6.34 -3.43 -9.26
CA LEU A 197 6.80 -2.52 -8.19
C LEU A 197 6.15 -1.16 -8.41
N THR A 198 4.86 -1.07 -8.09
CA THR A 198 4.02 0.08 -8.43
C THR A 198 4.42 1.33 -7.64
N SER A 199 4.83 1.18 -6.38
CA SER A 199 5.30 2.30 -5.56
C SER A 199 6.61 2.88 -6.08
N VAL A 200 7.54 2.01 -6.47
CA VAL A 200 8.85 2.40 -7.01
C VAL A 200 8.69 3.11 -8.35
N GLN A 201 7.75 2.65 -9.18
CA GLN A 201 7.44 3.32 -10.45
C GLN A 201 6.90 4.73 -10.22
N LEU A 202 5.94 4.90 -9.32
CA LEU A 202 5.39 6.22 -8.98
C LEU A 202 6.49 7.17 -8.49
N VAL A 203 7.30 6.75 -7.52
CA VAL A 203 8.39 7.59 -6.98
C VAL A 203 9.38 7.99 -8.07
N ARG A 204 9.75 7.03 -8.94
CA ARG A 204 10.68 7.29 -10.05
C ARG A 204 10.10 8.29 -11.05
N GLU A 205 8.81 8.19 -11.36
CA GLU A 205 8.12 9.11 -12.27
C GLU A 205 8.04 10.52 -11.69
N GLN A 206 7.61 10.64 -10.44
CA GLN A 206 7.54 11.92 -9.73
C GLN A 206 8.92 12.58 -9.61
N ALA A 207 9.97 11.82 -9.27
CA ALA A 207 11.34 12.34 -9.19
C ALA A 207 11.85 12.86 -10.55
N ARG A 208 11.61 12.12 -11.64
CA ARG A 208 12.00 12.56 -13.00
C ARG A 208 11.28 13.85 -13.40
N GLN A 209 10.00 13.97 -13.05
CA GLN A 209 9.20 15.14 -13.36
C GLN A 209 9.69 16.37 -12.58
N ALA A 210 10.01 16.20 -11.29
CA ALA A 210 10.60 17.26 -10.48
C ALA A 210 11.94 17.75 -11.05
N VAL A 211 12.83 16.84 -11.44
CA VAL A 211 14.13 17.20 -12.05
C VAL A 211 13.95 17.98 -13.36
N ARG A 212 12.98 17.61 -14.20
CA ARG A 212 12.68 18.34 -15.45
C ARG A 212 12.21 19.77 -15.17
N MET A 213 11.31 19.96 -14.21
CA MET A 213 10.81 21.31 -13.86
C MET A 213 11.93 22.22 -13.34
N VAL A 214 12.85 21.69 -12.53
CA VAL A 214 14.01 22.46 -12.05
C VAL A 214 14.93 22.85 -13.22
N GLY A 215 15.18 21.93 -14.14
CA GLY A 215 15.99 22.19 -15.34
C GLY A 215 15.38 23.24 -16.27
N GLU A 216 14.06 23.24 -16.46
CA GLU A 216 13.35 24.25 -17.26
C GLU A 216 13.40 25.63 -16.61
N ARG A 217 13.15 25.74 -15.29
CA ARG A 217 13.28 27.01 -14.56
C ARG A 217 14.68 27.62 -14.68
N ALA A 218 15.73 26.80 -14.62
CA ALA A 218 17.10 27.27 -14.78
C ALA A 218 17.38 27.83 -16.20
N ARG A 219 16.73 27.27 -17.24
CA ARG A 219 16.88 27.77 -18.62
C ARG A 219 16.14 29.08 -18.88
N PHE A 220 15.02 29.33 -18.21
CA PHE A 220 14.27 30.58 -18.36
C PHE A 220 14.79 31.72 -17.48
N ALA A 221 15.66 31.41 -16.52
CA ALA A 221 16.32 32.40 -15.66
C ALA A 221 17.69 32.86 -16.19
N ALA A 222 18.20 32.22 -17.25
CA ALA A 222 19.45 32.56 -17.94
C ALA A 222 19.15 33.30 -19.25
#